data_AF-A0A1A1W0N3-F1
#
_entry.id   AF-A0A1A1W0N3-F1
#
_cell.length_a   1.000
_cell.length_b   1.000
_cell.length_c   1.000
_cell.angle_alpha   90.00
_cell.angle_beta   90.00
_cell.angle_gamma   90.00
#
_symmetry.space_group_name_H-M   'P 1'
#
loop_
_entity.id
_entity.type
_entity.pdbx_description
1 polymer ?
#
loop_
_entity_poly.entity_id
_entity_poly.type
_entity_poly.pdbx_seq_one_letter_code
_entity_poly.pdbx_strand_id
1 'polypeptide(L)'
;MSSRGFRRVGALSLAGTLVGWSFVGPRLPAGWRVALQAGVGGALVLITRAPLGLGPPRLWAGLRFGSAAAISAATGVAATTLLPPVRQSMAVRDPPATARDWLLLRIPVGTVWSEESAFRAALGAAGSAAFGRHGGILLQATAFGLSHIPDARATGEPVAATVLVTGIAGWLFGWLADRSGSLVAPMLAHLAINEAGAIAVLAARSPGR
;
A
#
# COMPACT_ATOMS: atom_id res chain seq x y z
N MET A 1 16.10 -9.63 -29.34
CA MET A 1 15.13 -9.83 -28.24
C MET A 1 13.73 -9.50 -28.73
N SER A 2 12.71 -10.33 -28.44
CA SER A 2 11.33 -10.05 -28.85
C SER A 2 10.70 -8.94 -28.00
N SER A 3 9.70 -8.22 -28.53
CA SER A 3 8.97 -7.18 -27.80
C SER A 3 8.34 -7.67 -26.49
N ARG A 4 7.98 -8.96 -26.42
CA ARG A 4 7.54 -9.62 -25.18
C ARG A 4 8.67 -9.77 -24.16
N GLY A 5 9.88 -10.14 -24.60
CA GLY A 5 11.05 -10.25 -23.73
C GLY A 5 11.39 -8.91 -23.06
N PHE A 6 11.37 -7.82 -23.84
CA PHE A 6 11.62 -6.48 -23.32
C PHE A 6 10.61 -6.06 -22.25
N ARG A 7 9.30 -6.30 -22.48
CA ARG A 7 8.25 -6.00 -21.49
C ARG A 7 8.42 -6.76 -20.18
N ARG A 8 8.79 -8.05 -20.25
CA ARG A 8 9.03 -8.88 -19.06
C ARG A 8 10.21 -8.37 -18.24
N VAL A 9 11.33 -8.08 -18.90
CA VAL A 9 12.51 -7.51 -18.23
C VAL A 9 12.17 -6.16 -17.60
N GLY A 10 11.45 -5.29 -18.31
CA GLY A 10 11.02 -4.00 -17.77
C GLY A 10 10.13 -4.12 -16.53
N ALA A 11 9.12 -4.99 -16.55
CA ALA A 11 8.23 -5.21 -15.42
C ALA A 11 8.96 -5.80 -14.19
N LEU A 12 9.84 -6.78 -14.41
CA LEU A 12 10.66 -7.36 -13.35
C LEU A 12 11.67 -6.36 -12.78
N SER A 13 12.27 -5.53 -13.64
CA SER A 13 13.20 -4.48 -13.21
C SER A 13 12.47 -3.42 -12.37
N LEU A 14 11.28 -2.99 -12.77
CA LEU A 14 10.45 -2.07 -11.98
C LEU A 14 10.09 -2.68 -10.61
N ALA A 15 9.68 -3.95 -10.57
CA ALA A 15 9.42 -4.65 -9.33
C ALA A 15 10.66 -4.69 -8.41
N GLY A 16 11.82 -5.06 -8.95
CA GLY A 16 13.09 -5.08 -8.22
C GLY A 16 13.48 -3.69 -7.70
N THR A 17 13.31 -2.65 -8.50
CA THR A 17 13.56 -1.26 -8.10
C THR A 17 12.64 -0.82 -6.97
N LEU A 18 11.35 -1.16 -7.02
CA LEU A 18 10.40 -0.82 -5.94
C LEU A 18 10.73 -1.55 -4.63
N VAL A 19 11.13 -2.83 -4.72
CA VAL A 19 11.63 -3.58 -3.55
C VAL A 19 12.92 -2.95 -3.02
N GLY A 20 13.87 -2.61 -3.89
CA GLY A 20 15.12 -1.95 -3.47
C GLY A 20 14.87 -0.58 -2.84
N TRP A 21 13.92 0.19 -3.38
CA TRP A 21 13.53 1.50 -2.87
C TRP A 21 13.05 1.43 -1.42
N SER A 22 12.37 0.36 -1.00
CA SER A 22 11.88 0.25 0.38
C SER A 22 12.99 0.13 1.42
N PHE A 23 14.19 -0.32 1.03
CA PHE A 23 15.35 -0.29 1.91
C PHE A 23 15.93 1.12 2.03
N VAL A 24 15.76 1.99 1.03
CA VAL A 24 16.37 3.33 0.97
C VAL A 24 15.43 4.41 1.51
N GLY A 25 14.14 4.35 1.16
CA GLY A 25 13.14 5.36 1.52
C GLY A 25 13.08 5.73 3.00
N PRO A 26 13.11 4.76 3.93
CA PRO A 26 13.13 5.04 5.37
C PRO A 26 14.35 5.81 5.87
N ARG A 27 15.44 5.85 5.10
CA ARG A 27 16.67 6.61 5.42
C ARG A 27 16.61 8.07 4.97
N LEU A 28 15.59 8.46 4.20
CA LEU A 28 15.43 9.84 3.75
C LEU A 28 15.04 10.77 4.91
N PRO A 29 15.45 12.05 4.90
CA PRO A 29 15.02 13.03 5.90
C PRO A 29 13.50 13.08 6.02
N ALA A 30 12.98 13.06 7.26
CA ALA A 30 11.54 12.95 7.51
C ALA A 30 10.72 14.08 6.85
N GLY A 31 11.26 15.30 6.80
CA GLY A 31 10.57 16.47 6.19
C GLY A 31 10.36 16.38 4.68
N TRP A 32 11.21 15.64 3.95
CA TRP A 32 11.10 15.48 2.49
C TRP A 32 10.48 14.16 2.06
N ARG A 33 10.39 13.19 2.98
CA ARG A 33 10.02 11.81 2.66
C ARG A 33 8.65 11.70 1.99
N VAL A 34 7.64 12.39 2.51
CA VAL A 34 6.28 12.37 1.94
C VAL A 34 6.27 12.91 0.52
N ALA A 35 6.89 14.06 0.29
CA ALA A 35 6.95 14.67 -1.04
C ALA A 35 7.71 13.79 -2.04
N LEU A 36 8.82 13.18 -1.63
CA LEU A 36 9.61 12.29 -2.48
C LEU A 36 8.85 11.00 -2.82
N GLN A 37 8.23 10.35 -1.84
CA GLN A 37 7.45 9.13 -2.08
C GLN A 37 6.27 9.42 -3.02
N ALA A 38 5.52 10.49 -2.75
CA ALA A 38 4.37 10.86 -3.56
C ALA A 38 4.76 11.27 -4.98
N GLY A 39 5.86 12.02 -5.11
CA GLY A 39 6.43 12.43 -6.38
C GLY A 39 6.93 11.25 -7.21
N VAL A 40 7.63 10.29 -6.59
CA VAL A 40 8.09 9.06 -7.26
C VAL A 40 6.88 8.23 -7.74
N GLY A 41 5.87 8.04 -6.89
CA GLY A 41 4.64 7.34 -7.28
C GLY A 41 3.93 8.00 -8.48
N GLY A 42 3.78 9.32 -8.45
CA GLY A 42 3.21 10.10 -9.55
C GLY A 42 4.06 10.02 -10.83
N ALA A 43 5.38 10.13 -10.72
CA ALA A 43 6.30 10.03 -11.85
C ALA A 43 6.23 8.63 -12.49
N LEU A 44 6.16 7.57 -11.69
CA LEU A 44 6.00 6.20 -12.19
C LEU A 44 4.70 6.05 -12.98
N VAL A 45 3.58 6.57 -12.47
CA VAL A 45 2.29 6.57 -13.19
C VAL A 45 2.41 7.25 -14.55
N LEU A 46 3.07 8.41 -14.63
CA LEU A 46 3.28 9.15 -15.87
C LEU A 46 4.17 8.37 -16.85
N ILE A 47 5.29 7.82 -16.37
CA ILE A 47 6.26 7.07 -17.17
C ILE A 47 5.62 5.79 -17.74
N THR A 48 4.87 5.05 -16.93
CA THR A 48 4.19 3.82 -17.37
C THR A 48 2.87 4.09 -18.07
N ARG A 49 2.39 5.34 -18.09
CA ARG A 49 1.06 5.75 -18.56
C ARG A 49 -0.05 4.89 -17.93
N ALA A 50 0.06 4.63 -16.63
CA ALA A 50 -0.85 3.73 -15.94
C ALA A 50 -2.25 4.34 -15.85
N PRO A 51 -3.31 3.61 -16.25
CA PRO A 51 -4.67 4.11 -16.12
C PRO A 51 -5.11 4.08 -14.65
N LEU A 52 -5.41 5.26 -14.09
CA LEU A 52 -5.82 5.38 -12.68
C LEU A 52 -7.32 5.14 -12.45
N GLY A 53 -8.16 5.31 -13.47
CA GLY A 53 -9.61 5.11 -13.36
C GLY A 53 -10.30 6.09 -12.41
N LEU A 54 -9.84 7.35 -12.38
CA LEU A 54 -10.38 8.42 -11.54
C LEU A 54 -11.60 9.14 -12.14
N GLY A 55 -12.01 8.77 -13.36
CA GLY A 55 -13.19 9.32 -14.04
C GLY A 55 -14.39 8.36 -14.03
N PRO A 56 -15.64 8.86 -14.11
CA PRO A 56 -16.82 8.03 -14.34
C PRO A 56 -16.73 7.20 -15.63
N PRO A 57 -17.31 5.98 -15.68
CA PRO A 57 -18.03 5.29 -14.61
C PRO A 57 -17.12 4.52 -13.65
N ARG A 58 -15.81 4.42 -13.92
CA ARG A 58 -14.85 3.63 -13.12
C ARG A 58 -14.69 4.19 -11.71
N LEU A 59 -14.74 5.51 -11.55
CA LEU A 59 -14.76 6.16 -10.24
C LEU A 59 -15.90 5.63 -9.35
N TRP A 60 -17.11 5.46 -9.89
CA TRP A 60 -18.26 4.98 -9.14
C TRP A 60 -18.12 3.52 -8.73
N ALA A 61 -17.61 2.68 -9.62
CA ALA A 61 -17.24 1.31 -9.27
C ALA A 61 -16.15 1.30 -8.19
N GLY A 62 -15.15 2.16 -8.32
CA GLY A 62 -14.05 2.34 -7.38
C GLY A 62 -14.54 2.68 -5.98
N LEU A 63 -15.40 3.69 -5.86
CA LEU A 63 -16.03 4.08 -4.60
C LEU A 63 -16.89 2.95 -4.01
N ARG A 64 -17.69 2.25 -4.83
CA ARG A 64 -18.56 1.17 -4.34
C ARG A 64 -17.77 -0.01 -3.78
N PHE A 65 -16.81 -0.55 -4.56
CA PHE A 65 -15.99 -1.67 -4.12
C PHE A 65 -15.03 -1.25 -3.00
N GLY A 66 -14.44 -0.05 -3.11
CA GLY A 66 -13.52 0.50 -2.12
C GLY A 66 -14.17 0.75 -0.78
N SER A 67 -15.35 1.38 -0.73
CA SER A 67 -16.06 1.63 0.53
C SER A 67 -16.47 0.32 1.22
N ALA A 68 -16.93 -0.68 0.46
CA ALA A 68 -17.24 -2.00 1.04
C ALA A 68 -16.00 -2.64 1.66
N ALA A 69 -14.88 -2.65 0.94
CA ALA A 69 -13.61 -3.19 1.44
C ALA A 69 -13.06 -2.39 2.63
N ALA A 70 -13.18 -1.05 2.60
CA ALA A 70 -12.77 -0.16 3.68
C ALA A 70 -13.55 -0.42 4.98
N ILE A 71 -14.88 -0.56 4.89
CA ILE A 71 -15.72 -0.88 6.06
C ILE A 71 -15.35 -2.25 6.63
N SER A 72 -15.20 -3.27 5.78
CA SER A 72 -14.79 -4.60 6.21
C SER A 72 -13.42 -4.58 6.90
N ALA A 73 -12.45 -3.87 6.32
CA ALA A 73 -11.11 -3.80 6.85
C ALA A 73 -11.04 -3.01 8.16
N ALA A 74 -11.69 -1.84 8.24
CA ALA A 74 -11.76 -1.05 9.47
C ALA A 74 -12.45 -1.82 10.60
N THR A 75 -13.55 -2.52 10.30
CA THR A 75 -14.24 -3.39 11.26
C THR A 75 -13.33 -4.52 11.73
N GLY A 76 -12.60 -5.16 10.81
CA GLY A 76 -11.64 -6.22 11.14
C GLY A 76 -10.53 -5.72 12.06
N VAL A 77 -9.90 -4.59 11.74
CA VAL A 77 -8.88 -3.95 12.59
C VAL A 77 -9.47 -3.63 13.96
N ALA A 78 -10.62 -2.95 14.02
CA ALA A 78 -11.29 -2.61 15.28
C ALA A 78 -11.57 -3.86 16.12
N ALA A 79 -12.11 -4.93 15.53
CA ALA A 79 -12.38 -6.18 16.23
C ALA A 79 -11.09 -6.82 16.79
N THR A 80 -10.01 -6.85 16.01
CA THR A 80 -8.73 -7.40 16.48
C THR A 80 -8.12 -6.60 17.62
N THR A 81 -8.35 -5.28 17.68
CA THR A 81 -7.84 -4.42 18.75
C THR A 81 -8.49 -4.68 20.12
N LEU A 82 -9.63 -5.38 20.14
CA LEU A 82 -10.26 -5.83 21.39
C LEU A 82 -9.43 -6.94 22.07
N LEU A 83 -8.62 -7.68 21.31
CA LEU A 83 -7.77 -8.74 21.84
C LEU A 83 -6.65 -8.15 22.73
N PRO A 84 -6.48 -8.61 23.98
CA PRO A 84 -5.47 -8.05 24.90
C PRO A 84 -4.04 -8.03 24.33
N PRO A 85 -3.52 -9.07 23.66
CA PRO A 85 -2.17 -9.04 23.10
C PRO A 85 -1.99 -7.94 22.04
N VAL A 86 -3.00 -7.72 21.20
CA VAL A 86 -2.96 -6.68 20.15
C VAL A 86 -2.98 -5.30 20.78
N ARG A 87 -3.87 -5.07 21.74
CA ARG A 87 -3.98 -3.78 22.44
C ARG A 87 -2.69 -3.43 23.20
N GLN A 88 -2.09 -4.41 23.88
CA GLN A 88 -0.82 -4.22 24.59
C GLN A 88 0.32 -3.89 23.61
N SER A 89 0.39 -4.61 22.49
CA SER A 89 1.35 -4.31 21.41
C SER A 89 1.18 -2.89 20.87
N MET A 90 -0.06 -2.41 20.70
CA MET A 90 -0.33 -1.05 20.25
C MET A 90 0.05 0.04 21.26
N ALA A 91 -0.17 -0.20 22.56
CA ALA A 91 0.11 0.77 23.61
C ALA A 91 1.61 1.11 23.72
N VAL A 92 2.50 0.19 23.35
CA VAL A 92 3.96 0.40 23.40
C VAL A 92 4.55 0.98 22.12
N ARG A 93 3.77 1.15 21.04
CA ARG A 93 4.26 1.70 19.75
C ARG A 93 4.32 3.21 19.77
N ASP A 94 5.48 3.79 19.50
CA ASP A 94 5.61 5.25 19.40
C ASP A 94 5.08 5.78 18.07
N PRO A 95 4.13 6.75 18.08
CA PRO A 95 3.66 7.38 16.85
C PRO A 95 4.81 8.10 16.12
N PRO A 96 4.94 7.94 14.79
CA PRO A 96 6.05 8.53 14.02
C PRO A 96 5.94 10.04 13.81
N ALA A 97 4.82 10.65 14.22
CA ALA A 97 4.50 12.06 14.08
C ALA A 97 3.33 12.46 14.99
N THR A 98 2.97 13.74 14.99
CA THR A 98 1.72 14.20 15.60
C THR A 98 0.52 13.53 14.93
N ALA A 99 -0.58 13.34 15.67
CA ALA A 99 -1.78 12.68 15.14
C ALA A 99 -2.28 13.34 13.83
N ARG A 100 -2.27 14.67 13.75
CA ARG A 100 -2.68 15.40 12.53
C ARG A 100 -1.75 15.15 11.36
N ASP A 101 -0.43 15.24 11.56
CA ASP A 101 0.55 14.98 10.49
C ASP A 101 0.48 13.52 10.01
N TRP A 102 0.28 12.59 10.94
CA TRP A 102 0.22 11.17 10.62
C TRP A 102 -1.02 10.80 9.81
N LEU A 103 -2.21 11.16 10.31
CA LEU A 103 -3.52 10.79 9.75
C LEU A 103 -3.89 11.61 8.50
N LEU A 104 -3.43 12.86 8.38
CA LEU A 104 -3.85 13.73 7.26
C LEU A 104 -2.83 13.82 6.13
N LEU A 105 -1.56 13.51 6.39
CA LEU A 105 -0.49 13.68 5.40
C LEU A 105 0.32 12.40 5.17
N ARG A 106 0.92 11.84 6.22
CA ARG A 106 1.84 10.71 6.05
C ARG A 106 1.15 9.42 5.62
N ILE A 107 -0.02 9.11 6.18
CA ILE A 107 -0.79 7.94 5.75
C ILE A 107 -1.41 8.17 4.36
N PRO A 108 -2.23 9.22 4.12
CA PRO A 108 -2.95 9.32 2.85
C PRO A 108 -2.01 9.56 1.66
N VAL A 109 -0.99 10.40 1.84
CA VAL A 109 -0.10 10.83 0.76
C VAL A 109 1.22 10.05 0.77
N GLY A 110 1.92 10.02 1.90
CA GLY A 110 3.21 9.36 2.03
C GLY A 110 3.13 7.84 1.83
N THR A 111 2.04 7.23 2.29
CA THR A 111 1.85 5.77 2.24
C THR A 111 0.89 5.40 1.12
N VAL A 112 -0.40 5.72 1.25
CA VAL A 112 -1.46 5.19 0.39
C VAL A 112 -1.30 5.64 -1.05
N TRP A 113 -1.23 6.95 -1.32
CA TRP A 113 -1.01 7.43 -2.69
C TRP A 113 0.28 6.87 -3.28
N SER A 114 1.38 6.97 -2.55
CA SER A 114 2.70 6.58 -3.03
C SER A 114 2.78 5.09 -3.38
N GLU A 115 2.25 4.22 -2.52
CA GLU A 115 2.28 2.78 -2.72
C GLU A 115 1.26 2.33 -3.76
N GLU A 116 0.02 2.83 -3.72
CA GLU A 116 -1.00 2.40 -4.68
C GLU A 116 -0.65 2.86 -6.10
N SER A 117 -0.13 4.08 -6.26
CA SER A 117 0.36 4.57 -7.56
C SER A 117 1.57 3.78 -8.08
N ALA A 118 2.51 3.40 -7.21
CA ALA A 118 3.68 2.62 -7.61
C ALA A 118 3.33 1.15 -7.91
N PHE A 119 2.63 0.46 -7.02
CA PHE A 119 2.39 -0.98 -7.11
C PHE A 119 1.16 -1.34 -7.94
N ARG A 120 0.01 -0.70 -7.71
CA ARG A 120 -1.26 -1.10 -8.36
C ARG A 120 -1.43 -0.42 -9.70
N ALA A 121 -1.04 0.85 -9.82
CA ALA A 121 -1.06 1.55 -11.10
C ALA A 121 0.18 1.21 -11.94
N ALA A 122 1.37 1.69 -11.58
CA ALA A 122 2.54 1.59 -12.46
C ALA A 122 3.03 0.14 -12.67
N LEU A 123 3.37 -0.56 -11.59
CA LEU A 123 3.82 -1.96 -11.67
C LEU A 123 2.69 -2.89 -12.12
N GLY A 124 1.45 -2.66 -11.68
CA GLY A 124 0.28 -3.41 -12.13
C GLY A 124 0.06 -3.32 -13.64
N ALA A 125 0.15 -2.12 -14.23
CA ALA A 125 0.03 -1.92 -15.67
C ALA A 125 1.19 -2.58 -16.44
N ALA A 126 2.44 -2.37 -16.01
CA ALA A 126 3.62 -2.97 -16.62
C ALA A 126 3.58 -4.51 -16.54
N GLY A 127 3.22 -5.04 -15.38
CA GLY A 127 3.07 -6.47 -15.13
C GLY A 127 1.95 -7.10 -15.97
N SER A 128 0.80 -6.44 -16.08
CA SER A 128 -0.32 -6.90 -16.91
C SER A 128 0.07 -6.95 -18.40
N ALA A 129 0.80 -5.94 -18.89
CA ALA A 129 1.30 -5.92 -20.27
C ALA A 129 2.38 -6.99 -20.55
N ALA A 130 3.08 -7.46 -19.51
CA ALA A 130 4.16 -8.45 -19.63
C ALA A 130 3.70 -9.90 -19.42
N PHE A 131 2.77 -10.12 -18.48
CA PHE A 131 2.37 -11.44 -17.96
C PHE A 131 0.85 -11.68 -18.00
N GLY A 132 0.07 -10.73 -18.52
CA GLY A 132 -1.39 -10.76 -18.48
C GLY A 132 -1.95 -10.35 -17.12
N ARG A 133 -3.28 -10.20 -17.05
CA ARG A 133 -4.01 -9.68 -15.88
C ARG A 133 -3.60 -10.34 -14.56
N HIS A 134 -3.73 -11.67 -14.46
CA HIS A 134 -3.44 -12.40 -13.22
C HIS A 134 -1.95 -12.38 -12.87
N GLY A 135 -1.07 -12.46 -13.89
CA GLY A 135 0.38 -12.37 -13.70
C GLY A 135 0.82 -11.00 -13.19
N GLY A 136 0.20 -9.92 -13.67
CA GLY A 136 0.43 -8.56 -13.18
C GLY A 136 0.04 -8.38 -11.72
N ILE A 137 -1.13 -8.90 -11.32
CA ILE A 137 -1.59 -8.89 -9.92
C ILE A 137 -0.61 -9.66 -9.03
N LEU A 138 -0.16 -10.85 -9.46
CA LEU A 138 0.79 -11.66 -8.69
C LEU A 138 2.15 -10.98 -8.56
N LEU A 139 2.65 -10.37 -9.64
CA LEU A 139 3.93 -9.65 -9.62
C LEU A 139 3.91 -8.49 -8.64
N GLN A 140 2.90 -7.61 -8.71
CA GLN A 140 2.83 -6.47 -7.81
C GLN A 140 2.59 -6.90 -6.36
N ALA A 141 1.80 -7.95 -6.12
CA ALA A 141 1.55 -8.47 -4.78
C ALA A 141 2.83 -9.03 -4.15
N THR A 142 3.61 -9.78 -4.93
CA THR A 142 4.90 -10.32 -4.49
C THR A 142 5.89 -9.20 -4.19
N ALA A 143 6.01 -8.22 -5.09
CA ALA A 143 6.89 -7.07 -4.89
C ALA A 143 6.47 -6.24 -3.65
N PHE A 144 5.17 -6.04 -3.45
CA PHE A 144 4.63 -5.34 -2.29
C PHE A 144 4.88 -6.10 -1.00
N GLY A 145 4.73 -7.43 -0.99
CA GLY A 145 5.09 -8.24 0.17
C GLY A 145 6.56 -8.12 0.53
N LEU A 146 7.44 -8.27 -0.46
CA LEU A 146 8.89 -8.16 -0.28
C LEU A 146 9.34 -6.76 0.13
N SER A 147 8.64 -5.70 -0.30
CA SER A 147 9.00 -4.33 0.07
C SER A 147 8.85 -4.06 1.57
N HIS A 148 8.10 -4.88 2.32
CA HIS A 148 7.90 -4.73 3.77
C HIS A 148 8.96 -5.45 4.63
N ILE A 149 9.95 -6.10 4.02
CA ILE A 149 11.08 -6.70 4.76
C ILE A 149 11.80 -5.68 5.67
N PRO A 150 12.13 -4.45 5.22
CA PRO A 150 12.78 -3.45 6.07
C PRO A 150 11.93 -3.07 7.28
N ASP A 151 10.62 -2.91 7.10
CA ASP A 151 9.70 -2.53 8.17
C ASP A 151 9.61 -3.63 9.22
N ALA A 152 9.46 -4.89 8.81
CA ALA A 152 9.43 -6.03 9.72
C ALA A 152 10.72 -6.13 10.55
N ARG A 153 11.88 -5.90 9.92
CA ARG A 153 13.17 -5.89 10.62
C ARG A 153 13.28 -4.72 11.61
N ALA A 154 12.79 -3.55 11.23
CA ALA A 154 12.85 -2.36 12.08
C ALA A 154 11.96 -2.48 13.32
N THR A 155 10.85 -3.20 13.23
CA THR A 155 9.89 -3.40 14.32
C THR A 155 10.04 -4.72 15.06
N GLY A 156 10.96 -5.60 14.63
CA GLY A 156 11.17 -6.93 15.22
C GLY A 156 10.05 -7.94 14.91
N GLU A 157 9.20 -7.65 13.92
CA GLU A 157 8.10 -8.52 13.51
C GLU A 157 8.61 -9.71 12.66
N PRO A 158 7.92 -10.87 12.65
CA PRO A 158 8.35 -12.03 11.88
C PRO A 158 8.33 -11.75 10.37
N VAL A 159 9.51 -11.60 9.76
CA VAL A 159 9.67 -11.19 8.35
C VAL A 159 8.83 -12.02 7.38
N ALA A 160 8.87 -13.36 7.51
CA ALA A 160 8.10 -14.25 6.63
C ALA A 160 6.58 -14.04 6.76
N ALA A 161 6.09 -13.84 7.98
CA ALA A 161 4.68 -13.57 8.22
C ALA A 161 4.27 -12.20 7.68
N THR A 162 5.09 -11.15 7.91
CA THR A 162 4.83 -9.81 7.38
C THR A 162 4.79 -9.82 5.85
N VAL A 163 5.77 -10.43 5.19
CA VAL A 163 5.81 -10.55 3.72
C VAL A 163 4.58 -11.29 3.18
N LEU A 164 4.17 -12.37 3.84
CA LEU A 164 3.00 -13.14 3.43
C LEU A 164 1.71 -12.32 3.59
N VAL A 165 1.48 -11.72 4.75
CA VAL A 165 0.26 -10.94 5.05
C VAL A 165 0.16 -9.71 4.16
N THR A 166 1.26 -8.97 4.00
CA THR A 166 1.29 -7.80 3.11
C THR A 166 1.19 -8.21 1.65
N GLY A 167 1.77 -9.33 1.24
CA GLY A 167 1.57 -9.91 -0.09
C GLY A 167 0.11 -10.26 -0.38
N ILE A 168 -0.60 -10.88 0.58
CA ILE A 168 -2.04 -11.15 0.48
C ILE A 168 -2.84 -9.85 0.38
N ALA A 169 -2.54 -8.85 1.22
CA ALA A 169 -3.16 -7.53 1.14
C ALA A 169 -2.92 -6.88 -0.23
N GLY A 170 -1.68 -6.91 -0.73
CA GLY A 170 -1.33 -6.42 -2.06
C GLY A 170 -2.08 -7.16 -3.17
N TRP A 171 -2.28 -8.47 -3.06
CA TRP A 171 -3.10 -9.25 -4.00
C TRP A 171 -4.56 -8.79 -3.98
N LEU A 172 -5.16 -8.62 -2.79
CA LEU A 172 -6.53 -8.12 -2.62
C LEU A 172 -6.70 -6.72 -3.22
N PHE A 173 -5.73 -5.83 -3.01
CA PHE A 173 -5.76 -4.49 -3.57
C PHE A 173 -5.62 -4.50 -5.09
N GLY A 174 -4.72 -5.34 -5.64
CA GLY A 174 -4.63 -5.58 -7.07
C GLY A 174 -5.93 -6.11 -7.67
N TRP A 175 -6.59 -7.04 -6.97
CA TRP A 175 -7.91 -7.55 -7.34
C TRP A 175 -9.00 -6.47 -7.30
N LEU A 176 -9.02 -5.61 -6.27
CA LEU A 176 -9.96 -4.48 -6.18
C LEU A 176 -9.77 -3.47 -7.32
N ALA A 177 -8.52 -3.11 -7.61
CA ALA A 177 -8.16 -2.20 -8.70
C ALA A 177 -8.65 -2.73 -10.04
N ASP A 178 -8.40 -4.01 -10.29
CA ASP A 178 -8.77 -4.67 -11.53
C ASP A 178 -10.30 -4.90 -11.63
N ARG A 179 -10.97 -5.29 -10.55
CA ARG A 179 -12.43 -5.53 -10.53
C ARG A 179 -13.25 -4.27 -10.73
N SER A 180 -12.76 -3.14 -10.20
CA SER A 180 -13.40 -1.83 -10.30
C SER A 180 -12.91 -1.00 -11.50
N GLY A 181 -11.70 -1.30 -12.01
CA GLY A 181 -10.99 -0.49 -12.97
C GLY A 181 -10.50 0.86 -12.42
N SER A 182 -10.45 1.02 -11.09
CA SER A 182 -10.13 2.29 -10.42
C SER A 182 -9.16 2.10 -9.27
N LEU A 183 -8.17 2.99 -9.18
CA LEU A 183 -7.23 3.05 -8.06
C LEU A 183 -7.91 3.49 -6.76
N VAL A 184 -9.08 4.12 -6.83
CA VAL A 184 -9.83 4.53 -5.64
C VAL A 184 -10.23 3.33 -4.78
N ALA A 185 -10.56 2.18 -5.39
CA ALA A 185 -10.96 0.99 -4.64
C ALA A 185 -9.89 0.49 -3.66
N PRO A 186 -8.66 0.17 -4.12
CA PRO A 186 -7.61 -0.23 -3.19
C PRO A 186 -7.14 0.92 -2.30
N MET A 187 -7.13 2.18 -2.76
CA MET A 187 -6.74 3.31 -1.92
C MET A 187 -7.65 3.46 -0.71
N LEU A 188 -8.97 3.30 -0.85
CA LEU A 188 -9.89 3.35 0.28
C LEU A 188 -9.67 2.19 1.27
N ALA A 189 -9.48 0.97 0.77
CA ALA A 189 -9.21 -0.18 1.63
C ALA A 189 -7.88 -0.02 2.38
N HIS A 190 -6.83 0.42 1.67
CA HIS A 190 -5.50 0.63 2.21
C HIS A 190 -5.48 1.79 3.23
N LEU A 191 -6.17 2.89 2.94
CA LEU A 191 -6.37 4.00 3.87
C LEU A 191 -7.08 3.52 5.13
N ALA A 192 -8.19 2.79 5.00
CA ALA A 192 -8.95 2.29 6.14
C ALA A 192 -8.11 1.40 7.08
N ILE A 193 -7.26 0.52 6.53
CA ILE A 193 -6.36 -0.33 7.33
C ILE A 193 -5.36 0.51 8.11
N ASN A 194 -4.68 1.45 7.45
CA ASN A 194 -3.67 2.27 8.11
C ASN A 194 -4.27 3.25 9.11
N GLU A 195 -5.35 3.95 8.76
CA GLU A 195 -6.02 4.90 9.63
C GLU A 195 -6.62 4.20 10.85
N ALA A 196 -7.30 3.05 10.67
CA ALA A 196 -7.82 2.29 11.80
C ALA A 196 -6.69 1.81 12.74
N GLY A 197 -5.57 1.35 12.18
CA GLY A 197 -4.40 0.95 12.96
C GLY A 197 -3.77 2.12 13.73
N ALA A 198 -3.61 3.28 13.07
CA ALA A 198 -3.07 4.48 13.67
C ALA A 198 -3.97 5.02 14.78
N ILE A 199 -5.27 5.10 14.54
CA ILE A 199 -6.27 5.47 15.55
C ILE A 199 -6.23 4.52 16.74
N ALA A 200 -6.10 3.21 16.51
CA ALA A 200 -6.02 2.24 17.59
C ALA A 200 -4.74 2.41 18.44
N VAL A 201 -3.60 2.73 17.82
CA VAL A 201 -2.36 3.10 18.55
C VAL A 201 -2.58 4.37 19.39
N LEU A 202 -3.17 5.42 18.81
CA LEU A 202 -3.43 6.67 19.52
C LEU A 202 -4.42 6.48 20.69
N ALA A 203 -5.44 5.65 20.49
CA ALA A 203 -6.43 5.31 21.52
C ALA A 203 -5.82 4.48 22.66
N ALA A 204 -5.00 3.47 22.34
CA ALA A 204 -4.34 2.63 23.33
C ALA A 204 -3.34 3.39 24.21
N ARG A 205 -2.81 4.51 23.72
CA ARG A 205 -1.87 5.38 24.44
C ARG A 205 -2.51 6.56 25.17
N SER A 206 -3.76 6.88 24.87
CA SER A 206 -4.45 7.96 25.57
C SER A 206 -4.60 7.55 27.04
N PRO A 207 -4.10 8.35 28.01
CA PRO A 207 -4.37 8.07 29.41
C PRO A 207 -5.88 8.00 29.58
N GLY A 208 -6.37 6.94 30.22
CA GLY A 208 -7.80 6.75 30.45
C GLY A 208 -8.43 8.07 30.91
N ARG A 209 -9.46 8.52 30.20
CA ARG A 209 -10.42 9.44 30.77
C ARG A 209 -11.15 8.76 31.92
#